data_AF-A0A378JTF3-F1
#
_entry.id   AF-A0A378JTF3-F1
#
_cell.length_a   1.000
_cell.length_b   1.000
_cell.length_c   1.000
_cell.angle_alpha   90.00
_cell.angle_beta   90.00
_cell.angle_gamma   90.00
#
_symmetry.space_group_name_H-M   'P 1'
#
loop_
_entity.id
_entity.type
_entity.pdbx_description
1 polymer ?
#
loop_
_entity_poly.entity_id
_entity_poly.type
_entity_poly.pdbx_seq_one_letter_code
_entity_poly.pdbx_strand_id
1 'polypeptide(L)'
;MINKLTIKELKQEAAIFAEIETKYDEPGLYGVTDGKAVGTYLEHKFTAYLLEKYVCEKGNSASGIDLPGLEVDIKVTSIKQPQSSCPL
;
A
#
# COMPACT_ATOMS: atom_id res chain seq x y z
N MET A 1 14.82 -4.41 -18.63
CA MET A 1 13.99 -5.60 -18.34
C MET A 1 13.15 -5.26 -17.13
N ILE A 2 11.84 -5.41 -17.19
CA ILE A 2 10.97 -5.23 -16.02
C ILE A 2 11.08 -6.51 -15.19
N ASN A 3 11.46 -6.42 -13.92
CA ASN A 3 11.66 -7.58 -13.05
C ASN A 3 10.33 -7.99 -12.41
N LYS A 4 10.17 -9.29 -12.13
CA LYS A 4 9.04 -9.81 -11.36
C LYS A 4 9.24 -9.43 -9.89
N LEU A 5 8.21 -8.85 -9.27
CA LEU A 5 8.26 -8.47 -7.87
C LEU A 5 8.48 -9.71 -6.98
N THR A 6 9.47 -9.66 -6.11
CA THR A 6 9.72 -10.67 -5.06
C THR A 6 9.37 -10.14 -3.68
N ILE A 7 9.19 -11.03 -2.68
CA ILE A 7 8.93 -10.62 -1.28
C ILE A 7 10.07 -9.73 -0.73
N LYS A 8 11.32 -10.00 -1.13
CA LYS A 8 12.48 -9.21 -0.68
C LYS A 8 12.40 -7.78 -1.22
N GLU A 9 12.13 -7.64 -2.51
CA GLU A 9 11.96 -6.33 -3.15
C GLU A 9 10.74 -5.60 -2.58
N LEU A 10 9.62 -6.29 -2.38
CA LEU A 10 8.42 -5.72 -1.77
C LEU A 10 8.71 -5.08 -0.40
N LYS A 11 9.49 -5.76 0.46
CA LYS A 11 9.89 -5.21 1.77
C LYS A 11 10.79 -3.97 1.63
N GLN A 12 11.71 -3.98 0.67
CA GLN A 12 12.59 -2.84 0.42
C GLN A 12 11.81 -1.65 -0.13
N GLU A 13 10.94 -1.90 -1.11
CA GLU A 13 10.09 -0.88 -1.72
C GLU A 13 9.09 -0.31 -0.72
N ALA A 14 8.55 -1.10 0.20
CA ALA A 14 7.70 -0.60 1.28
C ALA A 14 8.45 0.38 2.20
N ALA A 15 9.71 0.09 2.55
CA ALA A 15 10.54 1.00 3.36
C ALA A 15 10.87 2.30 2.61
N ILE A 16 11.22 2.19 1.32
CA ILE A 16 11.50 3.35 0.46
C ILE A 16 10.25 4.20 0.29
N PHE A 17 9.10 3.58 0.02
CA PHE A 17 7.82 4.26 -0.12
C PHE A 17 7.45 5.01 1.16
N ALA A 18 7.59 4.39 2.33
CA ALA A 18 7.34 5.05 3.61
C ALA A 18 8.24 6.28 3.83
N GLU A 19 9.51 6.20 3.46
CA GLU A 19 10.44 7.33 3.55
C GLU A 19 10.07 8.47 2.59
N ILE A 20 9.64 8.13 1.36
CA ILE A 20 9.16 9.10 0.36
C ILE A 20 7.90 9.81 0.88
N GLU A 21 6.89 9.06 1.32
CA GLU A 21 5.64 9.62 1.84
C GLU A 21 5.83 10.42 3.13
N THR A 22 6.93 10.22 3.85
CA THR A 22 7.30 11.05 5.02
C THR A 22 7.92 12.40 4.62
N LYS A 23 8.54 12.48 3.43
CA LYS A 23 9.22 13.69 2.94
C LYS A 23 8.28 14.65 2.22
N TYR A 24 7.22 14.15 1.61
CA TYR A 24 6.27 14.96 0.87
C TYR A 24 5.00 15.15 1.68
N ASP A 25 4.62 16.40 1.85
CA ASP A 25 3.26 16.75 2.22
C ASP A 25 2.29 16.24 1.15
N GLU A 26 1.22 15.58 1.58
CA GLU A 26 0.13 15.11 0.72
C GLU A 26 -1.11 15.96 1.00
N PRO A 27 -1.32 17.07 0.25
CA PRO A 27 -2.42 18.00 0.51
C PRO A 27 -3.80 17.35 0.38
N GLY A 28 -3.91 16.27 -0.41
CA GLY A 28 -5.14 15.48 -0.55
C GLY A 28 -5.57 14.77 0.74
N LEU A 29 -4.66 14.63 1.71
CA LEU A 29 -4.93 14.07 3.04
C LEU A 29 -5.11 15.15 4.12
N TYR A 30 -4.98 16.43 3.78
CA TYR A 30 -5.15 17.51 4.75
C TYR A 30 -6.59 17.58 5.23
N GLY A 31 -6.78 17.49 6.55
CA GLY A 31 -8.10 17.47 7.18
C GLY A 31 -8.82 16.12 7.12
N VAL A 32 -8.23 15.10 6.49
CA VAL A 32 -8.76 13.73 6.53
C VAL A 32 -8.44 13.13 7.90
N THR A 33 -9.47 12.96 8.72
CA THR A 33 -9.36 12.35 10.06
C THR A 33 -9.76 10.87 10.06
N ASP A 34 -10.35 10.39 8.96
CA ASP A 34 -10.68 8.98 8.78
C ASP A 34 -9.43 8.19 8.40
N GLY A 35 -8.86 7.48 9.38
CA GLY A 35 -7.71 6.61 9.16
C GLY A 35 -7.93 5.56 8.07
N LYS A 36 -9.18 5.21 7.75
CA LYS A 36 -9.50 4.26 6.67
C LYS A 36 -9.32 4.90 5.31
N ALA A 37 -9.82 6.12 5.14
CA ALA A 37 -9.62 6.88 3.92
C ALA A 37 -8.11 7.09 3.65
N VAL A 38 -7.34 7.41 4.69
CA VAL A 38 -5.88 7.53 4.59
C VAL A 38 -5.22 6.19 4.24
N GLY A 39 -5.62 5.10 4.89
CA GLY A 39 -5.11 3.76 4.63
C GLY A 39 -5.35 3.32 3.18
N THR A 40 -6.60 3.41 2.72
CA THR A 40 -6.98 3.07 1.35
C THR A 40 -6.25 3.93 0.31
N TYR A 41 -6.04 5.22 0.57
CA TYR A 41 -5.26 6.08 -0.31
C TYR A 41 -3.82 5.58 -0.47
N LEU A 42 -3.14 5.32 0.65
CA LEU A 42 -1.76 4.86 0.66
C LEU A 42 -1.62 3.44 0.08
N GLU A 43 -2.58 2.54 0.31
CA GLU A 43 -2.63 1.22 -0.30
C GLU A 43 -2.67 1.33 -1.83
N HIS A 44 -3.61 2.11 -2.36
CA HIS A 44 -3.72 2.33 -3.81
C HIS A 44 -2.47 2.98 -4.40
N LYS A 45 -1.90 3.99 -3.70
CA LYS A 45 -0.69 4.69 -4.14
C LYS A 45 0.52 3.75 -4.15
N PHE A 46 0.68 2.91 -3.13
CA PHE A 46 1.75 1.93 -3.07
C PHE A 46 1.61 0.84 -4.13
N THR A 47 0.40 0.34 -4.39
CA THR A 47 0.18 -0.62 -5.50
C THR A 47 0.54 0.00 -6.84
N ALA A 48 0.14 1.25 -7.11
CA ALA A 48 0.50 1.96 -8.33
C ALA A 48 2.02 2.10 -8.48
N TYR A 49 2.70 2.52 -7.40
CA TYR A 49 4.16 2.62 -7.33
C TYR A 49 4.88 1.30 -7.66
N LEU A 50 4.34 0.16 -7.21
CA LEU A 50 4.90 -1.17 -7.53
C LEU A 50 4.68 -1.53 -9.00
N LEU A 51 3.50 -1.26 -9.56
CA LEU A 51 3.15 -1.57 -10.96
C LEU A 51 3.96 -0.75 -11.97
N GLU A 52 4.43 0.44 -11.60
CA GLU A 52 5.32 1.25 -12.44
C GLU A 52 6.74 0.66 -12.54
N LYS A 53 7.17 -0.10 -11.52
CA LYS A 53 8.55 -0.61 -11.40
C LYS A 53 8.70 -2.09 -11.69
N TYR A 54 7.66 -2.87 -11.42
CA TYR A 54 7.69 -4.32 -11.44
C TYR A 54 6.53 -4.90 -12.25
N VAL A 55 6.75 -6.10 -12.79
CA VAL A 55 5.65 -6.91 -13.29
C VAL A 55 5.03 -7.64 -12.10
N CYS A 56 3.87 -7.18 -11.66
CA CYS A 56 3.02 -7.87 -10.69
C CYS A 56 1.55 -7.78 -11.11
N GLU A 57 0.77 -8.80 -10.76
CA GLU A 57 -0.68 -8.78 -10.97
C GLU A 57 -1.32 -8.00 -9.82
N LYS A 58 -2.14 -7.01 -10.18
CA LYS A 58 -2.98 -6.31 -9.20
C LYS A 58 -4.12 -7.22 -8.80
N GLY A 59 -4.23 -7.52 -7.51
CA GLY A 59 -5.37 -8.21 -6.94
C GLY A 59 -6.64 -7.37 -6.99
N ASN A 60 -7.79 -8.03 -7.01
CA ASN A 60 -9.07 -7.36 -6.87
C ASN A 60 -9.41 -7.26 -5.38
N SER A 61 -9.90 -6.11 -4.91
CA SER A 61 -10.43 -5.95 -3.55
C SER A 61 -11.51 -6.98 -3.21
N ALA A 62 -12.19 -7.56 -4.21
CA ALA A 62 -13.16 -8.65 -4.05
C ALA A 62 -12.54 -10.02 -3.72
N SER A 63 -11.27 -10.26 -4.08
CA SER A 63 -10.54 -11.49 -3.75
C SER A 63 -9.84 -11.44 -2.38
N GLY A 64 -9.79 -10.26 -1.74
CA GLY A 64 -9.18 -10.08 -0.42
C GLY A 64 -7.66 -10.27 -0.38
N ILE A 65 -6.97 -10.16 -1.51
CA ILE A 65 -5.51 -10.25 -1.64
C ILE A 65 -5.06 -9.18 -2.64
N ASP A 66 -4.14 -8.30 -2.24
CA ASP A 66 -3.66 -7.18 -3.08
C ASP A 66 -2.66 -7.60 -4.15
N LEU A 67 -1.81 -8.58 -3.85
CA LEU A 67 -0.78 -9.12 -4.74
C LEU A 67 -0.94 -10.64 -4.87
N PRO A 68 -1.88 -11.14 -5.70
CA PRO A 68 -2.16 -12.57 -5.85
C PRO A 68 -0.93 -13.36 -6.32
N GLY A 69 -0.07 -12.76 -7.16
CA GLY A 69 1.18 -13.40 -7.61
C GLY A 69 2.22 -13.64 -6.50
N LEU A 70 2.03 -13.07 -5.31
CA LEU A 70 2.86 -13.25 -4.11
C LEU A 70 2.06 -13.75 -2.90
N GLU A 71 0.74 -13.91 -3.02
CA GLU A 71 -0.17 -14.21 -1.91
C GLU A 71 -0.01 -13.22 -0.73
N VAL A 72 0.18 -11.92 -1.05
CA VAL A 72 0.38 -10.86 -0.05
C VAL A 72 -0.81 -9.90 -0.01
N ASP A 73 -1.26 -9.59 1.21
CA ASP A 73 -2.18 -8.51 1.55
C ASP A 73 -1.36 -7.30 2.06
N ILE A 74 -1.64 -6.12 1.52
CA ILE A 74 -1.02 -4.87 1.88
C ILE A 74 -1.98 -4.15 2.83
N LYS A 75 -1.53 -3.92 4.07
CA LYS A 75 -2.27 -3.08 5.02
C LYS A 75 -1.47 -1.86 5.41
N VAL A 76 -2.12 -0.70 5.37
CA VAL A 76 -1.56 0.52 5.93
C VAL A 76 -2.23 0.82 7.26
N THR A 77 -1.43 1.12 8.28
CA THR A 77 -1.94 1.49 9.60
C THR A 77 -1.28 2.77 10.08
N SER A 78 -2.06 3.64 10.72
CA SER A 78 -1.50 4.81 11.42
C SER A 78 -1.07 4.38 12.81
N ILE A 79 0.13 4.78 13.25
CA ILE A 79 0.59 4.58 14.63
C ILE A 79 -0.36 5.28 15.63
N LYS A 80 -0.98 6.40 15.22
CA LYS A 80 -1.94 7.14 16.04
C LYS A 80 -3.35 6.51 16.02
N GLN A 81 -3.71 5.86 14.92
CA GLN A 81 -5.02 5.22 14.72
C GLN A 81 -4.86 3.95 13.86
N PRO A 82 -4.55 2.80 14.48
CA PRO A 82 -4.44 1.55 13.74
C PRO A 82 -5.77 1.20 13.06
N GLN A 83 -5.70 0.77 11.80
CA GLN A 83 -6.87 0.31 11.06
C GLN A 83 -7.39 -0.98 11.68
N SER A 84 -8.57 -0.93 12.31
CA SER A 84 -9.28 -2.10 12.82
C SER A 84 -10.14 -2.68 11.69
N SER A 85 -9.77 -3.86 11.21
CA SER A 85 -10.57 -4.65 10.27
C SER A 85 -11.17 -5.86 11.00
N CYS A 86 -12.05 -5.63 11.97
CA CYS A 86 -12.99 -6.63 12.45
C CYS A 86 -14.40 -6.23 12.00
N PRO A 87 -15.06 -6.99 11.09
CA PRO A 87 -16.50 -6.90 10.99
C PRO A 87 -17.11 -7.45 12.28
N LEU A 88 -18.07 -6.72 12.85
CA LEU A 88 -19.02 -7.27 13.83
C LEU A 88 -19.82 -8.42 13.18
#